data_AF-A0A954P3J8-F1
#
_entry.id   AF-A0A954P3J8-F1
#
_cell.length_a   1.000
_cell.length_b   1.000
_cell.length_c   1.000
_cell.angle_alpha   90.00
_cell.angle_beta   90.00
_cell.angle_gamma   90.00
#
_symmetry.space_group_name_H-M   'P 1'
#
loop_
_entity.id
_entity.type
_entity.pdbx_description
1 polymer ?
#
loop_
_entity_poly.entity_id
_entity_poly.type
_entity_poly.pdbx_seq_one_letter_code
_entity_poly.pdbx_strand_id
1 'polypeptide(L)'
;MTLPLTALTMGDVSGIGPEIIARAVTGDVLRQWCRPLVVGHPAVLERALRLVGSDCAVREIDSPAAARQSAADAAGPAIPCWNPSAAEAD
;
A
#
# COMPACT_ATOMS: atom_id res chain seq x y z
N MET A 1 -8.21 21.68 1.42
CA MET A 1 -7.68 20.84 2.52
C MET A 1 -7.02 19.62 1.90
N THR A 2 -5.84 19.21 2.38
CA THR A 2 -5.15 18.02 1.86
C THR A 2 -5.68 16.78 2.56
N LEU A 3 -5.93 15.70 1.82
CA LEU A 3 -6.34 14.42 2.41
C LEU A 3 -5.26 13.89 3.38
N PRO A 4 -5.65 13.31 4.53
CA PRO A 4 -4.71 12.76 5.50
C PRO A 4 -3.93 11.58 4.92
N LEU A 5 -2.65 11.45 5.30
CA LEU A 5 -1.88 10.24 5.04
C LEU A 5 -2.23 9.22 6.13
N THR A 6 -2.78 8.07 5.75
CA THR A 6 -3.28 7.05 6.69
C THR A 6 -2.50 5.77 6.51
N ALA A 7 -1.84 5.32 7.57
CA ALA A 7 -1.16 4.04 7.61
C ALA A 7 -2.16 2.89 7.74
N LEU A 8 -2.02 1.86 6.91
CA LEU A 8 -2.76 0.61 6.94
C LEU A 8 -1.77 -0.51 7.27
N THR A 9 -1.81 -1.02 8.49
CA THR A 9 -0.94 -2.10 8.93
C THR A 9 -1.43 -3.43 8.38
N MET A 10 -0.53 -4.20 7.74
CA MET A 10 -0.89 -5.46 7.07
C MET A 10 -1.37 -6.55 8.04
N GLY A 11 -0.91 -6.50 9.28
CA GLY A 11 -1.18 -7.53 10.28
C GLY A 11 -0.40 -8.82 10.02
N ASP A 12 -0.93 -9.95 10.48
CA ASP A 12 -0.37 -11.27 10.21
C ASP A 12 -0.61 -11.69 8.76
N VAL A 13 0.48 -11.98 8.04
CA VAL A 13 0.49 -12.40 6.63
C VAL A 13 -0.15 -13.78 6.41
N SER A 14 -0.35 -14.56 7.47
CA SER A 14 -1.03 -15.87 7.43
C SER A 14 -2.55 -15.76 7.50
N GLY A 15 -3.08 -14.58 7.89
CA GLY A 15 -4.50 -14.27 7.90
C GLY A 15 -4.99 -13.68 6.57
N ILE A 16 -6.16 -13.03 6.61
CA ILE A 16 -6.78 -12.38 5.43
C ILE A 16 -6.55 -10.86 5.35
N GLY A 17 -5.77 -10.31 6.29
CA GLY A 17 -5.47 -8.88 6.38
C GLY A 17 -4.92 -8.28 5.08
N PRO A 18 -3.91 -8.91 4.43
CA PRO A 18 -3.39 -8.46 3.15
C PRO A 18 -4.46 -8.31 2.06
N GLU A 19 -5.38 -9.27 1.93
CA GLU A 19 -6.45 -9.25 0.92
C GLU A 19 -7.51 -8.19 1.20
N ILE A 20 -7.85 -7.97 2.48
CA ILE A 20 -8.77 -6.89 2.88
C ILE A 20 -8.16 -5.53 2.53
N ILE A 21 -6.88 -5.33 2.82
CA ILE A 21 -6.17 -4.09 2.46
C ILE A 21 -6.11 -3.93 0.94
N ALA A 22 -5.74 -4.99 0.21
CA ALA A 22 -5.69 -4.98 -1.24
C ALA A 22 -7.03 -4.51 -1.84
N ARG A 23 -8.17 -5.08 -1.44
CA ARG A 23 -9.49 -4.63 -1.91
C ARG A 23 -9.80 -3.18 -1.53
N ALA A 24 -9.42 -2.76 -0.32
CA ALA A 24 -9.70 -1.41 0.16
C ALA A 24 -8.92 -0.34 -0.60
N VAL A 25 -7.63 -0.57 -0.88
CA VAL A 25 -6.75 0.40 -1.57
C VAL A 25 -6.95 0.44 -3.09
N THR A 26 -7.53 -0.62 -3.66
CA THR A 26 -7.92 -0.65 -5.08
C THR A 26 -9.26 0.03 -5.35
N GLY A 27 -10.08 0.22 -4.33
CA GLY A 27 -11.36 0.93 -4.45
C GLY A 27 -11.21 2.45 -4.41
N ASP A 28 -12.13 3.15 -5.06
CA ASP A 28 -12.15 4.62 -5.10
C ASP A 28 -12.54 5.24 -3.76
N VAL A 29 -13.36 4.54 -2.96
CA VAL A 29 -13.90 5.05 -1.70
C VAL A 29 -12.76 5.51 -0.80
N LEU A 30 -11.77 4.64 -0.52
CA LEU A 30 -10.72 4.97 0.43
C LEU A 30 -9.89 6.19 0.00
N ARG A 31 -9.66 6.35 -1.31
CA ARG A 31 -8.91 7.47 -1.90
C ARG A 31 -9.65 8.81 -1.82
N GLN A 32 -10.96 8.79 -1.61
CA GLN A 32 -11.75 10.01 -1.36
C GLN A 32 -11.59 10.51 0.09
N TRP A 33 -11.24 9.63 1.02
CA TRP A 33 -11.13 9.96 2.46
C TRP A 33 -9.69 10.14 2.92
N CYS A 34 -8.74 9.45 2.31
CA CYS A 34 -7.34 9.51 2.71
C CYS A 34 -6.37 9.19 1.57
N ARG A 35 -5.09 9.32 1.88
CA ARG A 35 -3.98 8.82 1.10
C ARG A 35 -3.45 7.57 1.81
N PRO A 36 -3.78 6.36 1.34
CA PRO A 36 -3.37 5.14 2.01
C PRO A 36 -1.87 4.91 1.84
N LEU A 37 -1.21 4.53 2.93
CA LEU A 37 0.14 3.96 2.97
C LEU A 37 0.03 2.57 3.59
N VAL A 38 0.41 1.52 2.86
CA VAL A 38 0.47 0.18 3.43
C VAL A 38 1.78 0.02 4.21
N VAL A 39 1.68 -0.51 5.42
CA VAL A 39 2.83 -0.85 6.26
C VAL A 39 2.91 -2.38 6.33
N GLY A 40 3.94 -2.96 5.72
CA GLY A 40 4.12 -4.40 5.59
C GLY A 40 5.08 -4.77 4.46
N HIS A 41 5.16 -6.05 4.12
CA HIS A 41 6.09 -6.52 3.10
C HIS A 41 5.51 -6.34 1.67
N PRO A 42 6.21 -5.66 0.74
CA PRO A 42 5.74 -5.40 -0.63
C PRO A 42 5.29 -6.66 -1.38
N ALA A 43 6.11 -7.71 -1.39
CA ALA A 43 5.78 -8.99 -2.01
C ALA A 43 4.47 -9.63 -1.50
N VAL A 44 4.11 -9.42 -0.23
CA VAL A 44 2.84 -9.91 0.34
C VAL A 44 1.66 -9.10 -0.20
N LEU A 45 1.80 -7.78 -0.28
CA LEU A 45 0.77 -6.91 -0.88
C LEU A 45 0.58 -7.22 -2.38
N GLU A 46 1.67 -7.44 -3.12
CA GLU A 46 1.61 -7.84 -4.53
C GLU A 46 0.85 -9.15 -4.71
N ARG A 47 1.12 -10.14 -3.86
CA ARG A 47 0.38 -11.41 -3.85
C ARG A 47 -1.10 -11.17 -3.57
N ALA A 48 -1.43 -10.35 -2.57
CA ALA A 48 -2.80 -10.04 -2.21
C ALA A 48 -3.56 -9.33 -3.35
N LEU A 49 -2.91 -8.38 -4.06
CA LEU A 49 -3.47 -7.70 -5.23
C LEU A 49 -3.82 -8.69 -6.36
N ARG A 50 -2.93 -9.65 -6.63
CA ARG A 50 -3.20 -10.74 -7.59
C ARG A 50 -4.39 -11.61 -7.16
N LEU A 51 -4.47 -11.98 -5.88
CA LEU A 51 -5.57 -12.81 -5.35
C LEU A 51 -6.94 -12.14 -5.45
N VAL A 52 -6.99 -10.80 -5.34
CA VAL A 52 -8.24 -10.04 -5.45
C VAL A 52 -8.56 -9.61 -6.89
N GLY A 53 -7.72 -9.97 -7.86
CA GLY A 53 -7.90 -9.67 -9.28
C GLY A 53 -7.64 -8.22 -9.65
N SER A 54 -6.71 -7.54 -8.96
CA SER A 54 -6.35 -6.15 -9.26
C SER A 54 -5.07 -6.05 -10.08
N ASP A 55 -5.08 -5.14 -11.06
CA ASP A 55 -3.90 -4.77 -11.85
C ASP A 55 -3.10 -3.60 -11.23
N CYS A 56 -3.42 -3.17 -10.00
CA CYS A 56 -2.65 -2.14 -9.31
C CYS A 56 -1.22 -2.63 -9.02
N ALA A 57 -0.24 -1.77 -9.23
CA ALA A 57 1.15 -2.04 -8.87
C ALA A 57 1.42 -1.73 -7.40
N VAL A 58 2.42 -2.38 -6.81
CA VAL A 58 3.00 -1.97 -5.53
C VAL A 58 4.20 -1.08 -5.80
N ARG A 59 4.26 0.07 -5.12
CA ARG A 59 5.43 0.94 -5.09
C ARG A 59 6.09 0.80 -3.73
N GLU A 60 7.14 0.01 -3.68
CA GLU A 60 8.00 -0.07 -2.50
C GLU A 60 8.63 1.30 -2.23
N ILE A 61 8.62 1.71 -0.96
CA ILE A 61 9.22 2.96 -0.51
C ILE A 61 10.11 2.71 0.71
N ASP A 62 11.13 3.53 0.88
CA ASP A 62 12.12 3.46 1.95
C ASP A 62 11.63 4.08 3.28
N SER A 63 10.65 4.97 3.22
CA SER A 63 10.19 5.76 4.36
C SER A 63 8.73 6.19 4.22
N PRO A 64 8.00 6.39 5.35
CA PRO A 64 6.64 6.94 5.30
C PRO A 64 6.56 8.32 4.64
N ALA A 65 7.65 9.11 4.69
CA ALA A 65 7.72 10.43 4.08
C ALA A 65 7.62 10.36 2.55
N ALA A 66 8.19 9.33 1.92
CA ALA A 66 8.12 9.13 0.47
C ALA A 66 6.69 8.85 -0.04
N ALA A 67 5.77 8.40 0.84
CA ALA A 67 4.36 8.26 0.49
C ALA A 67 3.66 9.60 0.22
N ARG A 68 4.25 10.72 0.68
CA ARG A 68 3.73 12.07 0.45
C ARG A 68 3.88 12.53 -1.00
N GLN A 69 4.73 11.87 -1.78
CA GLN A 69 4.95 12.19 -3.18
C GLN A 69 3.91 11.43 -4.01
N SER A 70 3.03 12.18 -4.67
CA SER A 70 2.10 11.62 -5.66
C SER A 70 2.87 11.42 -6.96
N ALA A 71 3.60 10.31 -7.08
CA ALA A 71 4.00 9.84 -8.39
C ALA A 71 2.76 9.25 -9.04
N ALA A 72 2.09 10.03 -9.90
CA ALA A 72 1.19 9.47 -10.89
C ALA A 72 2.09 8.83 -11.95
N ASP A 73 2.47 7.56 -11.73
CA ASP A 73 3.29 6.84 -12.68
C ASP A 73 2.48 6.57 -13.95
N ALA A 74 3.14 6.65 -15.11
CA ALA A 74 2.56 6.37 -16.42
C ALA A 74 2.00 4.93 -16.57
N ALA A 75 2.22 4.07 -15.57
CA ALA A 75 1.80 2.67 -15.50
C ALA A 75 0.49 2.41 -14.72
N GLY A 76 -0.19 3.46 -14.23
CA GLY A 76 -1.45 3.33 -13.47
C GLY A 76 -1.30 3.56 -11.96
N PRO A 77 -2.35 3.32 -11.16
CA PRO A 77 -2.34 3.62 -9.73
C PRO A 77 -1.45 2.64 -8.96
N ALA A 78 -0.28 3.10 -8.52
CA ALA A 78 0.62 2.34 -7.65
C ALA A 78 0.31 2.58 -6.15
N ILE A 79 0.31 1.52 -5.35
CA ILE A 79 0.07 1.56 -3.90
C ILE A 79 1.41 1.71 -3.17
N PRO A 80 1.65 2.80 -2.41
CA PRO A 80 2.85 2.92 -1.60
C PRO A 80 2.85 1.86 -0.48
N CYS A 81 3.94 1.10 -0.39
CA CYS A 81 4.14 0.08 0.64
C CYS A 81 5.51 0.28 1.29
N TRP A 82 5.52 0.49 2.60
CA TRP A 82 6.74 0.62 3.40
C TRP A 82 6.91 -0.60 4.30
N ASN A 83 8.09 -1.24 4.23
CA ASN A 83 8.45 -2.35 5.11
C ASN A 83 9.39 -1.88 6.22
N PRO A 84 8.92 -1.70 7.47
CA PRO A 84 9.77 -1.25 8.57
C PRO A 84 10.89 -2.24 8.88
N SER A 85 10.68 -3.55 8.69
CA SER A 85 11.70 -4.58 8.95
C SER A 85 12.85 -4.56 7.94
N ALA A 86 12.65 -3.96 6.76
CA ALA A 86 13.73 -3.75 5.80
C ALA A 86 14.64 -2.57 6.19
N ALA A 87 14.13 -1.61 6.98
CA ALA A 87 14.89 -0.45 7.43
C ALA A 87 15.80 -0.74 8.64
N GLU A 88 15.64 -1.91 9.28
CA GLU A 88 16.44 -2.35 10.44
C GLU A 88 17.57 -3.32 10.04
N ALA A 89 17.78 -3.56 8.75
CA ALA A 89 18.76 -4.55 8.25
C ALA A 89 20.22 -4.02 8.15
N ASP A 90 20.52 -2.86 8.72
CA ASP A 90 21.86 -2.25 8.82
C ASP A 90 22.40 -2.25 10.27
#